data_AF-A0A9D8F424-F1
#
_entry.id   AF-A0A9D8F424-F1
#
_cell.length_a   1.000
_cell.length_b   1.000
_cell.length_c   1.000
_cell.angle_alpha   90.00
_cell.angle_beta   90.00
_cell.angle_gamma   90.00
#
_symmetry.space_group_name_H-M   'P 1'
#
loop_
_entity.id
_entity.type
_entity.pdbx_description
1 polymer ?
#
loop_
_entity_poly.entity_id
_entity_poly.type
_entity_poly.pdbx_seq_one_letter_code
_entity_poly.pdbx_strand_id
1 'polypeptide(L)'
;MSRTTITQQLAFSILMVIVAMALTVGCGKKPVTGGKAGALTDSTLPGAEEVIKAATAKDYPKAMQLWADLRAKVTDNEQAGQFTILTSELKFKLLEAPQSDAKAQEALGLLRATTIGR
;
A
#
# COMPACT_ATOMS: atom_id res chain seq x y z
N MET A 1 37.30 -34.17 20.39
CA MET A 1 35.98 -33.89 19.78
C MET A 1 35.69 -32.39 19.90
N SER A 2 35.11 -31.78 18.85
CA SER A 2 34.44 -30.47 18.87
C SER A 2 35.24 -29.18 18.63
N ARG A 3 36.10 -29.12 17.60
CA ARG A 3 36.60 -27.81 17.06
C ARG A 3 36.46 -27.62 15.55
N THR A 4 36.09 -28.66 14.80
CA THR A 4 36.01 -28.62 13.32
C THR A 4 34.65 -28.19 12.77
N THR A 5 33.60 -28.15 13.58
CA THR A 5 32.22 -27.92 13.09
C THR A 5 31.84 -26.43 13.03
N ILE A 6 32.49 -25.57 13.83
CA ILE A 6 32.11 -24.15 13.96
C ILE A 6 32.54 -23.33 12.73
N THR A 7 33.69 -23.65 12.14
CA THR A 7 34.20 -22.95 10.95
C THR A 7 33.38 -23.25 9.69
N GLN A 8 32.81 -24.46 9.58
CA GLN A 8 32.01 -24.85 8.42
C GLN A 8 30.63 -24.17 8.41
N GLN A 9 30.05 -23.89 9.59
CA GLN A 9 28.73 -23.29 9.72
C GLN A 9 28.72 -21.77 9.42
N LEU A 10 29.82 -21.08 9.70
CA LEU A 10 30.00 -19.66 9.39
C LEU A 10 30.24 -19.42 7.88
N ALA A 11 30.95 -20.31 7.19
CA ALA A 11 31.19 -20.19 5.75
C ALA A 11 29.91 -20.31 4.91
N PHE A 12 28.96 -21.15 5.33
CA PHE A 12 27.67 -21.30 4.64
C PHE A 12 26.77 -20.06 4.78
N SER A 13 26.82 -19.36 5.91
CA SER A 13 25.98 -18.18 6.15
C SER A 13 26.40 -16.97 5.31
N ILE A 14 27.70 -16.81 5.06
CA ILE A 14 28.23 -15.71 4.24
C ILE A 14 27.95 -15.96 2.74
N LEU A 15 28.00 -17.23 2.30
CA LEU A 15 27.70 -17.59 0.91
C LEU A 15 26.22 -17.31 0.55
N MET A 16 25.29 -17.49 1.49
CA MET A 16 23.86 -17.27 1.23
C MET A 16 23.47 -15.80 1.09
N VAL A 17 24.19 -14.88 1.76
CA VAL A 17 23.91 -13.43 1.68
C VAL A 17 24.36 -12.84 0.33
N ILE A 18 25.42 -13.37 -0.27
CA ILE A 18 25.96 -12.88 -1.56
C ILE A 18 25.08 -13.30 -2.75
N VAL A 19 24.46 -14.48 -2.70
CA VAL A 19 23.53 -14.96 -3.75
C VAL A 19 22.24 -14.13 -3.79
N ALA A 20 21.81 -13.54 -2.66
CA ALA A 20 20.61 -12.72 -2.61
C ALA A 20 20.77 -11.34 -3.29
N MET A 21 22.00 -10.87 -3.52
CA MET A 21 22.25 -9.55 -4.14
C MET A 21 22.46 -9.58 -5.66
N ALA A 22 22.52 -10.76 -6.29
CA ALA A 22 22.87 -10.89 -7.71
C ALA A 22 21.70 -11.19 -8.68
N LEU A 23 20.44 -11.14 -8.22
CA LEU A 23 19.26 -11.53 -9.03
C LEU A 23 18.35 -10.38 -9.50
N THR A 24 18.72 -9.10 -9.30
CA THR A 24 17.83 -7.98 -9.69
C THR A 24 18.24 -7.18 -10.93
N VAL A 25 19.30 -7.59 -11.66
CA VAL A 25 19.63 -7.01 -12.98
C VAL A 25 19.08 -7.89 -14.10
N GLY A 26 17.76 -7.84 -14.28
CA GLY A 26 17.04 -8.40 -15.42
C GLY A 26 16.68 -7.30 -16.42
N CYS A 27 17.35 -7.32 -17.57
CA CYS A 27 17.23 -6.36 -18.66
C CYS A 27 15.99 -6.62 -19.54
N GLY A 28 15.26 -5.56 -19.89
CA GLY A 28 14.65 -5.37 -21.22
C GLY A 28 13.37 -6.15 -21.58
N LYS A 29 12.20 -5.54 -21.36
CA LYS A 29 11.09 -5.59 -22.32
C LYS A 29 10.04 -4.50 -22.06
N LYS A 30 10.04 -3.51 -22.97
CA LYS A 30 9.03 -2.46 -23.26
C LYS A 30 8.79 -1.44 -22.13
N PRO A 31 8.89 -0.12 -22.41
CA PRO A 31 8.20 0.87 -21.60
C PRO A 31 6.72 0.68 -21.84
N VAL A 32 6.10 -0.25 -21.11
CA VAL A 32 4.71 -0.07 -20.77
C VAL A 32 4.69 1.23 -20.00
N THR A 33 3.89 2.18 -20.48
CA THR A 33 3.33 3.31 -19.77
C THR A 33 2.78 2.82 -18.43
N GLY A 34 3.69 2.50 -17.51
CA GLY A 34 3.45 2.15 -16.14
C GLY A 34 3.13 3.49 -15.53
N GLY A 35 1.84 3.81 -15.52
CA GLY A 35 1.30 4.90 -14.73
C GLY A 35 2.06 4.88 -13.42
N LYS A 36 2.75 5.98 -13.15
CA LYS A 36 3.35 6.25 -11.86
C LYS A 36 2.38 5.65 -10.84
N ALA A 37 2.87 4.75 -9.99
CA ALA A 37 2.46 4.82 -8.61
C ALA A 37 2.81 6.26 -8.21
N GLY A 38 1.91 7.18 -8.56
CA GLY A 38 2.00 8.58 -8.26
C GLY A 38 1.83 8.55 -6.78
N ALA A 39 2.97 8.53 -6.10
CA ALA A 39 3.01 8.79 -4.68
C ALA A 39 2.04 9.97 -4.47
N LEU A 40 1.01 9.74 -3.67
CA LEU A 40 0.02 10.75 -3.30
C LEU A 40 0.67 12.03 -2.70
N THR A 41 1.99 12.02 -2.50
CA THR A 41 2.84 13.16 -2.14
C THR A 41 2.81 14.30 -3.16
N ASP A 42 2.39 14.06 -4.41
CA ASP A 42 2.14 15.09 -5.45
C ASP A 42 0.63 15.20 -5.77
N SER A 43 -0.25 14.74 -4.89
CA SER A 43 -1.69 14.78 -5.13
C SER A 43 -2.18 16.23 -5.00
N THR A 44 -2.74 16.77 -6.08
CA THR A 44 -3.52 18.02 -6.09
C THR A 44 -4.85 17.90 -5.33
N LEU A 45 -5.03 16.80 -4.58
CA LEU A 45 -6.21 16.46 -3.84
C LEU A 45 -5.99 16.77 -2.34
N PRO A 46 -6.43 17.95 -1.87
CA PRO A 46 -6.21 18.37 -0.49
C PRO A 46 -6.93 17.42 0.47
N GLY A 47 -6.20 16.89 1.46
CA GLY A 47 -6.74 15.94 2.44
C GLY A 47 -6.40 14.47 2.17
N ALA A 48 -5.80 14.14 1.02
CA ALA A 48 -5.48 12.75 0.65
C ALA A 48 -4.43 12.14 1.58
N GLU A 49 -3.42 12.92 1.98
CA GLU A 49 -2.39 12.47 2.91
C GLU A 49 -2.95 12.13 4.29
N GLU A 50 -3.93 12.90 4.77
CA GLU A 50 -4.56 12.68 6.07
C GLU A 50 -5.37 11.38 6.10
N VAL A 51 -6.03 11.03 4.99
CA VAL A 51 -6.72 9.74 4.83
C VAL A 51 -5.72 8.59 4.95
N ILE A 52 -4.60 8.65 4.21
CA ILE A 52 -3.57 7.61 4.23
C ILE A 52 -2.87 7.53 5.59
N LYS A 53 -2.60 8.68 6.22
CA LYS A 53 -2.01 8.75 7.56
C LYS A 53 -2.92 8.11 8.60
N ALA A 54 -4.22 8.39 8.56
CA ALA A 54 -5.20 7.75 9.44
C ALA A 54 -5.29 6.23 9.21
N ALA A 55 -5.32 5.79 7.94
CA ALA A 55 -5.33 4.37 7.59
C ALA A 55 -4.05 3.65 8.05
N THR A 56 -2.89 4.29 7.90
CA THR A 56 -1.60 3.77 8.35
C THR A 56 -1.52 3.69 9.88
N ALA A 57 -2.13 4.67 10.58
CA ALA A 57 -2.28 4.65 12.03
C ALA A 57 -3.34 3.64 12.53
N LYS A 58 -3.96 2.87 11.63
CA LYS A 58 -5.07 1.94 11.90
C LYS A 58 -6.31 2.62 12.50
N ASP A 59 -6.44 3.93 12.31
CA ASP A 59 -7.64 4.68 12.66
C ASP A 59 -8.63 4.64 11.48
N TYR A 60 -9.15 3.44 11.22
CA TYR A 60 -10.05 3.17 10.09
C TYR A 60 -11.33 4.02 10.12
N PRO A 61 -11.98 4.27 11.27
CA PRO A 61 -13.14 5.17 11.33
C PRO A 61 -12.79 6.59 10.87
N LYS A 62 -11.67 7.14 11.35
CA LYS A 62 -11.21 8.48 10.94
C LYS A 62 -10.82 8.51 9.47
N ALA A 63 -10.13 7.46 8.97
CA ALA A 63 -9.76 7.35 7.57
C ALA A 63 -11.01 7.36 6.65
N MET A 64 -12.06 6.61 7.03
CA MET A 64 -13.32 6.58 6.28
C MET A 64 -14.08 7.91 6.34
N GLN A 65 -14.07 8.59 7.49
CA GLN A 65 -14.68 9.92 7.62
C GLN A 65 -13.97 10.93 6.70
N LEU A 66 -12.64 11.01 6.78
CA LEU A 66 -11.85 11.90 5.93
C LEU A 66 -12.03 11.56 4.45
N TRP A 67 -12.08 10.27 4.10
CA TRP A 67 -12.34 9.82 2.73
C TRP A 67 -13.72 10.25 2.22
N ALA A 68 -14.76 10.14 3.05
CA ALA A 68 -16.11 10.57 2.70
C ALA A 68 -16.22 12.09 2.54
N ASP A 69 -15.60 12.86 3.43
CA ASP A 69 -15.54 14.32 3.35
C ASP A 69 -14.81 14.76 2.09
N LEU A 70 -13.74 14.04 1.74
CA LEU A 70 -12.94 14.34 0.56
C LEU A 70 -13.70 14.01 -0.73
N ARG A 71 -14.45 12.90 -0.76
CA ARG A 71 -15.36 12.55 -1.87
C ARG A 71 -16.35 13.68 -2.18
N ALA A 72 -16.89 14.33 -1.15
CA ALA A 72 -17.86 15.41 -1.31
C ALA A 72 -17.23 16.71 -1.86
N LYS A 73 -15.90 16.85 -1.76
CA LYS A 73 -15.13 18.03 -2.20
C LYS A 73 -14.51 17.86 -3.58
N VAL A 74 -14.49 16.64 -4.13
CA VAL A 74 -14.00 16.37 -5.48
C VAL A 74 -14.97 16.99 -6.49
N THR A 75 -14.53 18.04 -7.17
CA THR A 75 -15.34 18.75 -8.18
C THR A 75 -14.84 18.52 -9.60
N ASP A 76 -13.55 18.26 -9.76
CA ASP A 76 -12.89 18.20 -11.07
C ASP A 76 -12.56 16.76 -11.50
N ASN A 77 -12.49 16.53 -12.82
CA ASN A 77 -12.14 15.21 -13.36
C ASN A 77 -10.75 14.74 -12.95
N GLU A 78 -9.79 15.65 -12.84
CA GLU A 78 -8.42 15.34 -12.42
C GLU A 78 -8.38 14.91 -10.94
N GLN A 79 -9.13 15.61 -10.08
CA GLN A 79 -9.33 15.24 -8.69
C GLN A 79 -10.08 13.91 -8.56
N ALA A 80 -11.06 13.62 -9.43
CA ALA A 80 -11.78 12.35 -9.44
C ALA A 80 -10.85 11.17 -9.78
N GLY A 81 -9.90 11.38 -10.70
CA GLY A 81 -8.85 10.40 -11.00
C GLY A 81 -7.97 10.11 -9.78
N GLN A 82 -7.48 11.15 -9.11
CA GLN A 82 -6.66 11.01 -7.89
C GLN A 82 -7.46 10.41 -6.73
N PHE A 83 -8.73 10.78 -6.58
CA PHE A 83 -9.62 10.19 -5.58
C PHE A 83 -9.83 8.69 -5.80
N THR A 84 -9.87 8.25 -7.05
CA THR A 84 -9.98 6.82 -7.39
C THR A 84 -8.70 6.06 -6.99
N ILE A 85 -7.53 6.67 -7.17
CA ILE A 85 -6.25 6.12 -6.72
C ILE A 85 -6.24 6.03 -5.19
N LEU A 86 -6.57 7.13 -4.50
CA LEU A 86 -6.68 7.17 -3.03
C LEU A 86 -7.64 6.10 -2.49
N THR A 87 -8.79 5.93 -3.13
CA THR A 87 -9.78 4.91 -2.77
C THR A 87 -9.21 3.50 -2.89
N SER A 88 -8.41 3.25 -3.94
CA SER A 88 -7.75 1.97 -4.14
C SER A 88 -6.68 1.73 -3.08
N GLU A 89 -5.86 2.72 -2.75
CA GLU A 89 -4.86 2.63 -1.69
C GLU A 89 -5.48 2.39 -0.31
N LEU A 90 -6.54 3.13 0.03
CA LEU A 90 -7.29 2.93 1.26
C LEU A 90 -7.85 1.50 1.34
N LYS A 91 -8.39 0.98 0.24
CA LYS A 91 -8.85 -0.41 0.14
C LYS A 91 -7.71 -1.39 0.43
N PHE A 92 -6.52 -1.19 -0.16
CA PHE A 92 -5.36 -2.04 0.11
C PHE A 92 -4.95 -2.00 1.58
N LYS A 93 -4.92 -0.81 2.20
CA LYS A 93 -4.61 -0.66 3.63
C LYS A 93 -5.62 -1.37 4.54
N LEU A 94 -6.90 -1.34 4.17
CA LEU A 94 -7.94 -2.08 4.88
C LEU A 94 -7.81 -3.61 4.70
N LEU A 95 -7.33 -4.07 3.54
CA LEU A 95 -7.06 -5.49 3.27
C LEU A 95 -5.78 -6.00 3.95
N GLU A 96 -4.81 -5.13 4.24
CA GLU A 96 -3.62 -5.45 5.04
C GLU A 96 -3.96 -5.67 6.53
N ALA A 97 -5.12 -5.20 6.99
CA ALA A 97 -5.56 -5.40 8.37
C ALA A 97 -5.88 -6.88 8.65
N PRO A 98 -5.64 -7.37 9.88
CA PRO A 98 -6.05 -8.72 10.27
C PRO A 98 -7.56 -8.94 10.06
N GLN A 99 -7.96 -10.14 9.66
CA GLN A 99 -9.38 -10.47 9.47
C GLN A 99 -10.21 -10.38 10.77
N SER A 100 -9.55 -10.44 11.93
CA SER A 100 -10.18 -10.25 13.24
C SER A 100 -10.48 -8.79 13.58
N ASP A 101 -9.99 -7.81 12.80
CA ASP A 101 -10.26 -6.40 13.02
C ASP A 101 -11.63 -6.02 12.46
N ALA A 102 -12.64 -6.02 13.33
CA ALA A 102 -14.02 -5.68 12.97
C ALA A 102 -14.14 -4.30 12.33
N LYS A 103 -13.35 -3.31 12.77
CA LYS A 103 -13.42 -1.93 12.23
C LYS A 103 -12.86 -1.86 10.82
N ALA A 104 -11.79 -2.59 10.54
CA ALA A 104 -11.25 -2.70 9.19
C ALA A 104 -12.24 -3.39 8.24
N GLN A 105 -12.92 -4.44 8.70
CA GLN A 105 -13.94 -5.16 7.90
C GLN A 105 -15.16 -4.28 7.64
N GLU A 106 -15.65 -3.55 8.64
CA GLU A 106 -16.74 -2.58 8.48
C GLU A 106 -16.38 -1.48 7.48
N ALA A 107 -15.20 -0.87 7.63
CA ALA A 107 -14.69 0.15 6.72
C ALA A 107 -14.57 -0.39 5.28
N LEU A 108 -14.06 -1.62 5.11
CA LEU A 108 -13.96 -2.28 3.81
C LEU A 108 -15.34 -2.55 3.19
N GLY A 109 -16.31 -2.97 4.01
CA GLY A 109 -17.70 -3.16 3.61
C GLY A 109 -18.34 -1.86 3.11
N LEU A 110 -18.18 -0.78 3.88
CA LEU A 110 -18.66 0.57 3.51
C LEU A 110 -18.00 1.06 2.20
N LEU A 111 -16.68 0.88 2.07
CA LEU A 111 -15.95 1.25 0.87
C LEU A 111 -16.45 0.49 -0.36
N ARG A 112 -16.75 -0.81 -0.23
CA ARG A 112 -17.32 -1.64 -1.30
C ARG A 112 -18.74 -1.22 -1.67
N ALA A 113 -19.61 -1.02 -0.67
CA ALA A 113 -20.98 -0.57 -0.90
C ALA A 113 -21.02 0.75 -1.68
N THR A 114 -20.09 1.64 -1.38
CA THR A 114 -20.01 2.97 -1.99
C THR A 114 -19.43 2.95 -3.41
N THR A 115 -18.60 1.96 -3.75
CA THR A 115 -17.92 1.85 -5.06
C THR A 115 -18.63 0.94 -6.05
N ILE A 116 -19.37 -0.09 -5.59
CA ILE A 116 -20.08 -1.06 -6.44
C ILE A 116 -21.48 -0.55 -6.84
N GLY A 117 -22.11 0.31 -6.03
CA GLY A 117 -23.45 0.85 -6.31
C GLY A 117 -23.51 1.93 -7.42
N ARG A 118 -22.55 1.96 -8.35
CA ARG A 118 -22.53 2.88 -9.50
C ARG A 118 -23.00 2.20 -10.77
#